data_AF-A0A819HMR5-F1
#
_entry.id   AF-A0A819HMR5-F1
#
_cell.length_a   1.000
_cell.length_b   1.000
_cell.length_c   1.000
_cell.angle_alpha   90.00
_cell.angle_beta   90.00
_cell.angle_gamma   90.00
#
_symmetry.space_group_name_H-M   'P 1'
#
loop_
_entity.id
_entity.type
_entity.pdbx_description
1 polymer ?
#
loop_
_entity_poly.entity_id
_entity_poly.type
_entity_poly.pdbx_seq_one_letter_code
_entity_poly.pdbx_strand_id
1 'polypeptide(L)'
;MRVYSNVNLRRNLPELSPIPSARQRSVTAKVKPLRRLPLPPPQIESYGEISQHVEPIIDREFEDETPAEEHFEWSTEPIYPTEEAYYEKCQHYYNITHMPLISVSDNIFDDNIELTSATLVFAIDEDQKEFDVKNFFKKICNLFNISDIVISKIQKGCVKVVFDFIKNLASQPITIQVKALYYSLTDKIKEELANLKVFFMFMGDLKSLDSKQKFRYDMTLYPQFNHLYVPNKTFWTGTSPDGLDRGNQPYYCPTGWKRYSFYVTENFYEKFKGWCICYHGTKFSHGLSILLSGLAPARIAAHGQGIYATPSITYACHPRYSEVKKIESSHERVFFKNGNYIQFVLQCRVHPNNMINIDRETLKASATKIDSNINNDAIEWIIDAQEKSLMDFNDPNSTIICTGIMVRVTDNHPGLLPESQWWYESHLCDNQACCILGAALVGFVAAPLWASQAAYLGRIAHYYAQHKHQTPEVYVSLFFWNLLCYL
;
A
#
# COMPACT_ATOMS: atom_id res chain seq x y z
N MET A 1 -34.43 -13.89 20.56
CA MET A 1 -34.75 -15.31 20.29
C MET A 1 -35.74 -15.39 19.13
N ARG A 2 -35.25 -15.53 17.90
CA ARG A 2 -36.02 -15.96 16.70
C ARG A 2 -35.02 -16.69 15.79
N VAL A 3 -35.30 -17.96 15.56
CA VAL A 3 -34.46 -18.90 14.81
C VAL A 3 -34.99 -18.94 13.38
N TYR A 4 -34.12 -18.74 12.39
CA TYR A 4 -34.44 -19.07 10.99
C TYR A 4 -33.66 -20.32 10.57
N SER A 5 -34.42 -21.26 10.04
CA SER A 5 -34.05 -22.60 9.64
C SER A 5 -33.25 -22.62 8.33
N ASN A 6 -32.21 -23.46 8.30
CA ASN A 6 -31.41 -23.76 7.12
C ASN A 6 -32.19 -24.67 6.15
N VAL A 7 -32.29 -24.27 4.89
CA VAL A 7 -32.73 -25.14 3.78
C VAL A 7 -31.49 -25.62 3.03
N ASN A 8 -31.23 -26.92 3.11
CA ASN A 8 -30.19 -27.63 2.37
C ASN A 8 -30.63 -27.89 0.93
N LEU A 9 -29.88 -27.38 -0.06
CA LEU A 9 -29.97 -27.82 -1.45
C LEU A 9 -28.62 -28.43 -1.86
N ARG A 10 -28.52 -29.77 -1.79
CA ARG A 10 -27.46 -30.53 -2.43
C ARG A 10 -27.79 -30.67 -3.92
N ARG A 11 -26.88 -30.25 -4.80
CA ARG A 11 -26.86 -30.67 -6.21
C ARG A 11 -25.64 -31.57 -6.44
N ASN A 12 -25.91 -32.74 -7.01
CA ASN A 12 -24.91 -33.72 -7.43
C ASN A 12 -24.13 -33.17 -8.64
N LEU A 13 -22.79 -33.26 -8.61
CA LEU A 13 -21.93 -33.10 -9.78
C LEU A 13 -21.12 -34.39 -9.98
N PRO A 14 -20.86 -34.83 -11.22
CA PRO A 14 -20.14 -36.06 -11.50
C PRO A 14 -18.62 -35.87 -11.37
N GLU A 15 -17.95 -36.90 -10.84
CA GLU A 15 -16.50 -36.99 -10.71
C GLU A 15 -15.81 -37.14 -12.07
N LEU A 16 -14.67 -36.45 -12.24
CA LEU A 16 -13.75 -36.65 -13.36
C LEU A 16 -12.39 -37.17 -12.84
N SER A 17 -11.90 -38.21 -13.50
CA SER A 17 -10.68 -38.96 -13.15
C SER A 17 -9.38 -38.21 -13.50
N PRO A 18 -8.26 -38.45 -12.78
CA PRO A 18 -7.00 -37.73 -12.98
C PRO A 18 -6.09 -38.36 -14.05
N ILE A 19 -5.31 -37.52 -14.75
CA ILE A 19 -4.25 -37.91 -15.70
C ILE A 19 -2.88 -37.74 -15.02
N PRO A 20 -1.88 -38.64 -15.23
CA PRO A 20 -0.61 -38.61 -14.51
C PRO A 20 0.45 -37.71 -15.13
N SER A 21 1.28 -37.09 -14.29
CA SER A 21 2.36 -36.16 -14.66
C SER A 21 3.70 -36.87 -14.90
N ALA A 22 4.46 -36.41 -15.90
CA ALA A 22 5.81 -36.86 -16.19
C ALA A 22 6.86 -35.83 -15.73
N ARG A 23 7.90 -36.32 -15.04
CA ARG A 23 9.03 -35.54 -14.48
C ARG A 23 10.05 -35.16 -15.56
N GLN A 24 10.59 -33.93 -15.47
CA GLN A 24 11.85 -33.55 -16.11
C GLN A 24 12.88 -33.05 -15.09
N ARG A 25 14.14 -33.45 -15.30
CA ARG A 25 15.34 -33.10 -14.52
C ARG A 25 15.97 -31.82 -15.06
N SER A 26 16.46 -30.94 -14.18
CA SER A 26 17.19 -29.72 -14.55
C SER A 26 18.70 -29.91 -14.45
N VAL A 27 19.44 -29.21 -15.31
CA VAL A 27 20.88 -28.99 -15.21
C VAL A 27 21.12 -27.49 -15.25
N THR A 28 21.84 -26.95 -14.26
CA THR A 28 22.16 -25.53 -14.13
C THR A 28 23.67 -25.31 -14.28
N ALA A 29 24.05 -24.28 -15.03
CA ALA A 29 25.42 -23.76 -15.07
C ALA A 29 25.41 -22.27 -14.70
N LYS A 30 26.36 -21.89 -13.84
CA LYS A 30 26.51 -20.57 -13.20
C LYS A 30 27.22 -19.58 -14.13
N VAL A 31 26.75 -18.33 -14.17
CA VAL A 31 27.43 -17.20 -14.83
C VAL A 31 27.83 -16.17 -13.77
N LYS A 32 29.07 -15.66 -13.90
CA LYS A 32 29.67 -14.63 -13.03
C LYS A 32 29.23 -13.21 -13.43
N PRO A 33 29.14 -12.26 -12.48
CA PRO A 33 28.71 -10.90 -12.75
C PRO A 33 29.88 -9.98 -13.16
N LEU A 34 29.60 -9.03 -14.06
CA LEU A 34 30.51 -7.94 -14.43
C LEU A 34 30.14 -6.65 -13.68
N ARG A 35 31.19 -5.97 -13.19
CA ARG A 35 31.15 -4.70 -12.44
C ARG A 35 30.77 -3.53 -13.35
N ARG A 36 29.96 -2.60 -12.83
CA ARG A 36 29.66 -1.30 -13.45
C ARG A 36 30.58 -0.20 -12.90
N LEU A 37 30.95 0.74 -13.78
CA LEU A 37 31.65 1.98 -13.44
C LEU A 37 30.65 3.09 -13.05
N PRO A 38 31.05 4.06 -12.20
CA PRO A 38 30.17 5.11 -11.71
C PRO A 38 30.03 6.26 -12.70
N LEU A 39 28.85 6.89 -12.70
CA LEU A 39 28.56 8.11 -13.46
C LEU A 39 28.73 9.35 -12.58
N PRO A 40 29.06 10.52 -13.19
CA PRO A 40 29.34 11.74 -12.46
C PRO A 40 28.07 12.42 -11.92
N PRO A 41 28.20 13.26 -10.88
CA PRO A 41 27.07 13.89 -10.24
C PRO A 41 26.50 15.05 -11.08
N PRO A 42 25.18 15.26 -11.08
CA PRO A 42 24.55 16.38 -11.75
C PRO A 42 24.68 17.67 -10.92
N GLN A 43 24.86 18.78 -11.62
CA GLN A 43 24.92 20.13 -11.07
C GLN A 43 23.51 20.65 -10.74
N ILE A 44 23.42 21.39 -9.64
CA ILE A 44 22.17 21.95 -9.09
C ILE A 44 22.11 23.43 -9.46
N GLU A 45 21.03 23.85 -10.10
CA GLU A 45 20.67 25.26 -10.28
C GLU A 45 19.58 25.64 -9.27
N SER A 46 19.79 26.76 -8.57
CA SER A 46 18.90 27.29 -7.53
C SER A 46 17.78 28.14 -8.13
N TYR A 47 16.53 27.90 -7.74
CA TYR A 47 15.42 28.79 -8.02
C TYR A 47 14.80 29.33 -6.71
N GLY A 48 14.43 30.61 -6.77
CA GLY A 48 14.16 31.49 -5.64
C GLY A 48 12.86 31.25 -4.87
N GLU A 49 12.92 31.69 -3.62
CA GLU A 49 11.86 31.64 -2.61
C GLU A 49 10.74 32.65 -2.88
N ILE A 50 9.49 32.23 -2.66
CA ILE A 50 8.33 33.11 -2.49
C ILE A 50 7.83 32.90 -1.06
N SER A 51 8.02 33.91 -0.22
CA SER A 51 7.64 33.91 1.20
C SER A 51 6.20 34.40 1.40
N GLN A 52 5.39 33.62 2.13
CA GLN A 52 4.18 34.10 2.79
C GLN A 52 4.42 34.10 4.30
N HIS A 53 4.86 35.25 4.81
CA HIS A 53 5.08 35.49 6.23
C HIS A 53 3.74 35.59 6.97
N VAL A 54 3.45 34.61 7.82
CA VAL A 54 2.62 34.83 9.00
C VAL A 54 3.60 35.09 10.14
N GLU A 55 3.64 36.31 10.64
CA GLU A 55 4.53 36.65 11.76
C GLU A 55 4.10 35.89 13.01
N PRO A 56 5.01 35.16 13.66
CA PRO A 56 4.73 34.58 14.96
C PRO A 56 4.65 35.71 15.98
N ILE A 57 3.56 35.75 16.75
CA ILE A 57 3.40 36.64 17.91
C ILE A 57 4.36 36.14 18.99
N ILE A 58 5.62 36.57 18.88
CA ILE A 58 6.68 36.43 19.87
C ILE A 58 6.91 37.85 20.37
N ASP A 59 7.05 38.03 21.69
CA ASP A 59 7.22 39.31 22.41
C ASP A 59 5.96 39.81 23.16
N ARG A 60 5.29 38.91 23.90
CA ARG A 60 4.70 39.32 25.19
C ARG A 60 5.61 38.84 26.31
N GLU A 61 6.30 39.77 26.95
CA GLU A 61 6.89 39.55 28.26
C GLU A 61 5.73 39.33 29.25
N PHE A 62 5.52 38.08 29.67
CA PHE A 62 4.64 37.77 30.78
C PHE A 62 5.33 38.24 32.06
N GLU A 63 4.76 39.26 32.71
CA GLU A 63 5.16 39.67 34.06
C GLU A 63 4.99 38.47 35.02
N ASP A 64 5.93 38.33 35.99
CA ASP A 64 6.10 37.22 36.95
C ASP A 64 4.86 37.01 37.86
N GLU A 65 3.74 36.58 37.31
CA GLU A 65 2.69 35.95 38.09
C GLU A 65 3.21 34.57 38.52
N THR A 66 3.36 34.41 39.84
CA THR A 66 3.82 33.16 40.45
C THR A 66 2.83 32.06 40.07
N PRO A 67 3.24 31.02 39.32
CA PRO A 67 2.33 29.95 38.91
C PRO A 67 1.67 29.34 40.13
N ALA A 68 0.38 29.02 40.01
CA ALA A 68 -0.39 28.30 41.02
C ALA A 68 0.43 27.12 41.57
N GLU A 69 0.51 27.01 42.90
CA GLU A 69 1.41 26.11 43.64
C GLU A 69 1.57 24.74 42.97
N GLU A 70 2.76 24.50 42.40
CA GLU A 70 3.13 23.33 41.63
C GLU A 70 3.30 22.09 42.54
N HIS A 71 2.20 21.51 43.01
CA HIS A 71 2.22 20.21 43.65
C HIS A 71 2.08 19.11 42.60
N PHE A 72 3.20 18.66 42.01
CA PHE A 72 3.24 17.42 41.24
C PHE A 72 3.93 16.31 42.05
N GLU A 73 3.29 15.14 42.10
CA GLU A 73 3.86 13.95 42.72
C GLU A 73 4.28 12.95 41.64
N TRP A 74 5.49 12.40 41.81
CA TRP A 74 5.94 11.29 40.98
C TRP A 74 5.06 10.06 41.25
N SER A 75 4.44 9.54 40.20
CA SER A 75 3.70 8.30 40.31
C SER A 75 4.65 7.14 40.58
N THR A 76 4.29 6.32 41.57
CA THR A 76 4.98 5.06 41.85
C THR A 76 4.56 3.95 40.88
N GLU A 77 3.52 4.17 40.07
CA GLU A 77 3.02 3.20 39.11
C GLU A 77 3.95 3.12 37.89
N PRO A 78 4.51 1.94 37.58
CA PRO A 78 5.30 1.75 36.37
C PRO A 78 4.44 1.93 35.11
N ILE A 79 5.10 2.20 33.98
CA ILE A 79 4.46 2.10 32.66
C ILE A 79 4.06 0.64 32.42
N TYR A 80 2.88 0.41 31.84
CA TYR A 80 2.44 -0.95 31.52
C TYR A 80 3.35 -1.56 30.45
N PRO A 81 3.68 -2.87 30.49
CA PRO A 81 4.59 -3.48 29.51
C PRO A 81 4.15 -3.30 28.03
N THR A 82 2.85 -3.26 27.77
CA THR A 82 2.31 -3.00 26.42
C THR A 82 2.53 -1.57 25.96
N GLU A 83 2.45 -0.62 26.89
CA GLU A 83 2.71 0.80 26.64
C GLU A 83 4.22 1.05 26.50
N GLU A 84 5.04 0.39 27.30
CA GLU A 84 6.50 0.41 27.19
C GLU A 84 6.96 -0.07 25.80
N ALA A 85 6.46 -1.21 25.34
CA ALA A 85 6.75 -1.71 23.98
C ALA A 85 6.24 -0.77 22.87
N TYR A 86 5.16 0.00 23.11
CA TYR A 86 4.70 1.04 22.18
C TYR A 86 5.69 2.21 22.16
N TYR A 87 6.14 2.67 23.33
CA TYR A 87 7.09 3.76 23.46
C TYR A 87 8.48 3.44 22.91
N GLU A 88 8.99 2.21 23.08
CA GLU A 88 10.24 1.78 22.44
C GLU A 88 10.20 1.94 20.91
N LYS A 89 9.06 1.63 20.29
CA LYS A 89 8.88 1.81 18.85
C LYS A 89 8.79 3.29 18.45
N CYS A 90 8.12 4.10 19.27
CA CYS A 90 8.04 5.55 19.06
C CYS A 90 9.42 6.19 19.20
N GLN A 91 10.20 5.76 20.19
CA GLN A 91 11.59 6.18 20.38
C GLN A 91 12.47 5.73 19.21
N HIS A 92 12.28 4.50 18.69
CA HIS A 92 12.97 4.06 17.49
C HIS A 92 12.65 4.94 16.27
N TYR A 93 11.37 5.28 16.07
CA TYR A 93 10.94 6.22 15.03
C TYR A 93 11.60 7.60 15.20
N TYR A 94 11.61 8.13 16.43
CA TYR A 94 12.27 9.39 16.77
C TYR A 94 13.77 9.34 16.48
N ASN A 95 14.46 8.26 16.81
CA ASN A 95 15.89 8.09 16.55
C ASN A 95 16.24 8.06 15.04
N ILE A 96 15.29 7.67 14.19
CA ILE A 96 15.47 7.67 12.73
C ILE A 96 15.12 9.02 12.12
N THR A 97 14.04 9.65 12.60
CA THR A 97 13.45 10.83 11.96
C THR A 97 13.83 12.15 12.62
N HIS A 98 14.35 12.09 13.84
CA HIS A 98 14.55 13.23 14.74
C HIS A 98 13.27 14.05 14.99
N MET A 99 12.09 13.41 14.86
CA MET A 99 10.79 14.04 15.02
C MET A 99 9.90 13.25 15.98
N PRO A 100 9.14 13.91 16.88
CA PRO A 100 8.19 13.22 17.74
C PRO A 100 7.09 12.56 16.92
N LEU A 101 6.64 11.39 17.37
CA LEU A 101 5.40 10.82 16.89
C LEU A 101 4.21 11.51 17.58
N ILE A 102 3.36 12.19 16.81
CA ILE A 102 2.15 12.85 17.34
C ILE A 102 0.92 11.97 17.10
N SER A 103 0.07 11.85 18.10
CA SER A 103 -1.20 11.12 18.07
C SER A 103 -2.33 11.98 18.58
N VAL A 104 -3.48 11.92 17.91
CA VAL A 104 -4.65 12.72 18.24
C VAL A 104 -5.87 11.79 18.28
N SER A 105 -6.71 11.97 19.29
CA SER A 105 -7.99 11.25 19.39
C SER A 105 -8.97 11.75 18.33
N ASP A 106 -9.72 10.84 17.69
CA ASP A 106 -10.70 11.20 16.65
C ASP A 106 -11.79 12.13 17.20
N ASN A 107 -12.11 11.99 18.49
CA ASN A 107 -13.09 12.81 19.19
C ASN A 107 -12.71 14.30 19.21
N ILE A 108 -11.44 14.65 18.98
CA ILE A 108 -11.02 16.06 18.84
C ILE A 108 -11.54 16.66 17.55
N PHE A 109 -11.72 15.87 16.48
CA PHE A 109 -12.16 16.37 15.18
C PHE A 109 -13.67 16.24 14.94
N ASP A 110 -14.38 15.51 15.80
CA ASP A 110 -15.83 15.38 15.70
C ASP A 110 -16.52 16.60 16.35
N ASP A 111 -17.03 17.51 15.52
CA ASP A 111 -17.79 18.68 15.95
C ASP A 111 -19.07 18.32 16.73
N ASN A 112 -19.53 17.07 16.66
CA ASN A 112 -20.71 16.58 17.38
C ASN A 112 -20.37 16.04 18.78
N ILE A 113 -19.08 15.90 19.13
CA ILE A 113 -18.64 15.38 20.43
C ILE A 113 -18.11 16.53 21.28
N GLU A 114 -18.80 16.81 22.37
CA GLU A 114 -18.29 17.71 23.40
C GLU A 114 -17.22 17.00 24.24
N LEU A 115 -15.98 17.50 24.22
CA LEU A 115 -14.92 16.95 25.05
C LEU A 115 -15.12 17.39 26.50
N THR A 116 -15.51 16.44 27.34
CA THR A 116 -15.68 16.68 28.77
C THR A 116 -14.35 16.79 29.52
N SER A 117 -13.28 16.22 28.94
CA SER A 117 -11.88 16.29 29.38
C SER A 117 -10.97 16.11 28.17
N ALA A 118 -9.76 16.64 28.26
CA ALA A 118 -8.69 16.34 27.33
C ALA A 118 -7.37 16.26 28.10
N THR A 119 -6.49 15.41 27.60
CA THR A 119 -5.20 15.14 28.22
C THR A 119 -4.11 15.26 27.15
N LEU A 120 -2.99 15.87 27.53
CA LEU A 120 -1.75 15.83 26.75
C LEU A 120 -0.82 14.83 27.41
N VAL A 121 -0.32 13.87 26.64
CA VAL A 121 0.70 12.92 27.12
C VAL A 121 1.96 13.16 26.34
N PHE A 122 3.07 13.39 27.04
CA PHE A 122 4.40 13.50 26.46
C PHE A 122 5.24 12.34 26.97
N ALA A 123 5.94 11.64 26.08
CA ALA A 123 6.99 10.70 26.45
C ALA A 123 8.34 11.25 25.98
N ILE A 124 9.28 11.31 26.91
CA ILE A 124 10.53 12.07 26.80
C ILE A 124 11.72 11.13 27.00
N ASP A 125 12.72 11.26 26.13
CA ASP A 125 13.95 10.48 26.17
C ASP A 125 14.99 11.10 27.13
N GLU A 126 14.65 11.12 28.42
CA GLU A 126 15.52 11.58 29.50
C GLU A 126 15.50 10.64 30.70
N ASP A 127 16.60 10.64 31.47
CA ASP A 127 16.66 9.96 32.76
C ASP A 127 15.81 10.74 33.78
N GLN A 128 14.97 10.02 34.51
CA GLN A 128 14.09 10.56 35.54
C GLN A 128 14.82 11.47 36.55
N LYS A 129 16.05 11.11 36.95
CA LYS A 129 16.81 11.83 37.97
C LYS A 129 17.37 13.15 37.46
N GLU A 130 17.54 13.26 36.14
CA GLU A 130 18.10 14.42 35.47
C GLU A 130 17.00 15.33 34.89
N PHE A 131 15.78 14.80 34.75
CA PHE A 131 14.67 15.51 34.13
C PHE A 131 14.14 16.65 35.00
N ASP A 132 14.34 17.88 34.52
CA ASP A 132 13.79 19.10 35.11
C ASP A 132 12.34 19.33 34.64
N VAL A 133 11.41 18.73 35.40
CA VAL A 133 9.96 18.82 35.16
C VAL A 133 9.49 20.27 35.06
N LYS A 134 10.02 21.17 35.91
CA LYS A 134 9.56 22.57 35.97
C LYS A 134 9.98 23.33 34.72
N ASN A 135 11.24 23.17 34.31
CA ASN A 135 11.73 23.78 33.09
C ASN A 135 11.02 23.21 31.86
N PHE A 136 10.80 21.88 31.81
CA PHE A 136 10.02 21.26 30.74
C PHE A 136 8.60 21.84 30.66
N PHE A 137 7.90 21.91 31.81
CA PHE A 137 6.56 22.48 31.89
C PHE A 137 6.51 23.91 31.38
N LYS A 138 7.39 24.78 31.88
CA LYS A 138 7.51 26.17 31.43
C LYS A 138 7.72 26.26 29.92
N LYS A 139 8.60 25.43 29.36
CA LYS A 139 8.84 25.39 27.91
C LYS A 139 7.63 24.93 27.12
N ILE A 140 6.90 23.91 27.57
CA ILE A 140 5.66 23.46 26.93
C ILE A 140 4.56 24.53 26.98
N CYS A 141 4.36 25.16 28.14
CA CYS A 141 3.42 26.27 28.30
C CYS A 141 3.74 27.42 27.34
N ASN A 142 5.02 27.81 27.26
CA ASN A 142 5.46 28.85 26.34
C ASN A 142 5.32 28.44 24.87
N LEU A 143 5.71 27.20 24.53
CA LEU A 143 5.70 26.68 23.17
C LEU A 143 4.28 26.66 22.56
N PHE A 144 3.30 26.35 23.39
CA PHE A 144 1.90 26.26 22.98
C PHE A 144 1.04 27.46 23.39
N ASN A 145 1.63 28.43 24.10
CA ASN A 145 0.91 29.56 24.70
C ASN A 145 -0.31 29.08 25.54
N ILE A 146 -0.08 28.11 26.42
CA ILE A 146 -1.09 27.52 27.32
C ILE A 146 -0.71 27.77 28.77
N SER A 147 -1.65 28.28 29.57
CA SER A 147 -1.51 28.46 31.02
C SER A 147 -2.38 27.48 31.84
N ASP A 148 -3.38 26.89 31.22
CA ASP A 148 -4.49 26.22 31.92
C ASP A 148 -4.32 24.68 31.94
N ILE A 149 -3.09 24.23 32.24
CA ILE A 149 -2.75 22.80 32.31
C ILE A 149 -2.10 22.45 33.65
N VAL A 150 -2.39 21.25 34.17
CA VAL A 150 -1.78 20.71 35.40
C VAL A 150 -1.13 19.38 35.09
N ILE A 151 0.06 19.15 35.65
CA ILE A 151 0.70 17.84 35.62
C ILE A 151 -0.08 16.90 36.54
N SER A 152 -0.79 15.92 35.97
CA SER A 152 -1.55 14.94 36.76
C SER A 152 -0.76 13.67 37.06
N LYS A 153 0.26 13.36 36.25
CA LYS A 153 1.06 12.14 36.45
C LYS A 153 2.46 12.26 35.85
N ILE A 154 3.45 11.71 36.56
CA ILE A 154 4.79 11.43 36.03
C ILE A 154 5.18 9.99 36.33
N GLN A 155 5.45 9.15 35.33
CA GLN A 155 5.72 7.71 35.50
C GLN A 155 7.19 7.32 35.24
N LYS A 156 7.65 6.24 35.87
CA LYS A 156 9.02 5.67 35.71
C LYS A 156 9.18 4.93 34.38
N GLY A 157 10.35 5.12 33.75
CA GLY A 157 10.70 4.61 32.42
C GLY A 157 11.27 5.75 31.57
N CYS A 158 10.90 5.84 30.29
CA CYS A 158 10.88 7.13 29.61
C CYS A 158 10.02 8.11 30.41
N VAL A 159 10.45 9.36 30.57
CA VAL A 159 9.68 10.31 31.38
C VAL A 159 8.35 10.60 30.68
N LYS A 160 7.26 10.07 31.25
CA LYS A 160 5.90 10.27 30.77
C LYS A 160 5.23 11.36 31.59
N VAL A 161 4.95 12.50 30.99
CA VAL A 161 4.25 13.63 31.63
C VAL A 161 2.84 13.71 31.08
N VAL A 162 1.86 13.71 31.98
CA VAL A 162 0.44 13.81 31.64
C VAL A 162 -0.08 15.17 32.10
N PHE A 163 -0.64 15.95 31.19
CA PHE A 163 -1.26 17.23 31.46
C PHE A 163 -2.77 17.15 31.27
N ASP A 164 -3.53 17.63 32.23
CA ASP A 164 -4.98 17.78 32.11
C ASP A 164 -5.37 19.25 31.98
N PHE A 165 -6.29 19.55 31.06
CA PHE A 165 -6.83 20.90 30.89
C PHE A 165 -7.76 21.27 32.05
N ILE A 166 -7.56 22.45 32.64
CA ILE A 166 -8.37 22.91 33.78
C ILE A 166 -9.71 23.46 33.28
N LYS A 167 -10.79 22.71 33.52
CA LYS A 167 -12.14 23.00 33.03
C LYS A 167 -12.74 24.34 33.52
N ASN A 168 -12.28 24.85 34.67
CA ASN A 168 -12.90 25.99 35.36
C ASN A 168 -12.16 27.33 35.16
N LEU A 169 -10.97 27.33 34.53
CA LEU A 169 -10.20 28.56 34.32
C LEU A 169 -10.34 29.12 32.91
N ALA A 170 -10.61 28.26 31.94
CA ALA A 170 -10.64 28.68 30.56
C ALA A 170 -11.95 29.34 30.15
N SER A 171 -11.84 30.47 29.46
CA SER A 171 -12.97 31.18 28.85
C SER A 171 -13.56 30.46 27.62
N GLN A 172 -12.89 29.42 27.11
CA GLN A 172 -13.26 28.69 25.90
C GLN A 172 -13.48 27.19 26.18
N PRO A 173 -14.40 26.51 25.46
CA PRO A 173 -14.56 25.06 25.52
C PRO A 173 -13.24 24.31 25.28
N ILE A 174 -13.00 23.23 26.04
CA ILE A 174 -11.79 22.41 25.93
C ILE A 174 -11.55 21.94 24.49
N THR A 175 -12.61 21.56 23.75
CA THR A 175 -12.48 21.15 22.35
C THR A 175 -11.86 22.21 21.46
N ILE A 176 -12.16 23.50 21.69
CA ILE A 176 -11.59 24.60 20.91
C ILE A 176 -10.11 24.77 21.23
N GLN A 177 -9.73 24.70 22.52
CA GLN A 177 -8.34 24.82 22.95
C GLN A 177 -7.48 23.69 22.40
N VAL A 178 -7.96 22.44 22.46
CA VAL A 178 -7.23 21.28 21.95
C VAL A 178 -7.13 21.32 20.42
N LYS A 179 -8.16 21.78 19.71
CA LYS A 179 -8.07 22.03 18.26
C LYS A 179 -7.06 23.12 17.93
N ALA A 180 -7.07 24.23 18.66
CA ALA A 180 -6.11 25.31 18.47
C ALA A 180 -4.66 24.83 18.69
N LEU A 181 -4.44 24.06 19.75
CA LEU A 181 -3.17 23.37 20.02
C LEU A 181 -2.76 22.44 18.88
N TYR A 182 -3.69 21.63 18.38
CA TYR A 182 -3.42 20.75 17.25
C TYR A 182 -3.01 21.54 16.00
N TYR A 183 -3.73 22.62 15.68
CA TYR A 183 -3.41 23.46 14.54
C TYR A 183 -2.10 24.25 14.71
N SER A 184 -1.61 24.45 15.93
CA SER A 184 -0.30 25.07 16.16
C SER A 184 0.88 24.12 15.93
N LEU A 185 0.65 22.81 15.75
CA LEU A 185 1.72 21.79 15.56
C LEU A 185 2.36 21.82 14.16
N THR A 186 2.95 22.97 13.82
CA THR A 186 3.82 23.14 12.67
C THR A 186 5.10 22.30 12.79
N ASP A 187 5.84 22.11 11.69
CA ASP A 187 7.11 21.37 11.75
C ASP A 187 8.14 22.04 12.65
N LYS A 188 8.15 23.39 12.70
CA LYS A 188 8.96 24.14 13.67
C LYS A 188 8.64 23.76 15.12
N ILE A 189 7.36 23.64 15.47
CA ILE A 189 6.96 23.22 16.82
C ILE A 189 7.36 21.76 17.09
N LYS A 190 7.29 20.88 16.09
CA LYS A 190 7.76 19.49 16.22
C LYS A 190 9.28 19.42 16.42
N GLU A 191 10.05 20.27 15.73
CA GLU A 191 11.49 20.40 15.94
C GLU A 191 11.81 20.89 17.36
N GLU A 192 11.06 21.88 17.87
CA GLU A 192 11.21 22.32 19.26
C GLU A 192 10.86 21.21 20.26
N LEU A 193 9.79 20.45 20.03
CA LEU A 193 9.48 19.27 20.84
C LEU A 193 10.62 18.23 20.77
N ALA A 194 11.21 18.01 19.60
CA ALA A 194 12.36 17.13 19.43
C ALA A 194 13.59 17.63 20.20
N ASN A 195 13.82 18.94 20.26
CA ASN A 195 14.87 19.58 21.08
C ASN A 195 14.64 19.37 22.58
N LEU A 196 13.37 19.23 22.99
CA LEU A 196 12.97 18.82 24.35
C LEU A 196 13.02 17.30 24.55
N LYS A 197 13.59 16.55 23.59
CA LYS A 197 13.66 15.09 23.57
C LYS A 197 12.30 14.40 23.69
N VAL A 198 11.23 15.07 23.32
CA VAL A 198 9.91 14.45 23.20
C VAL A 198 9.96 13.52 22.00
N PHE A 199 9.76 12.22 22.21
CA PHE A 199 9.66 11.24 21.13
C PHE A 199 8.21 10.85 20.83
N PHE A 200 7.29 11.13 21.74
CA PHE A 200 5.86 10.88 21.56
C PHE A 200 5.00 11.96 22.23
N MET A 201 3.95 12.39 21.52
CA MET A 201 2.92 13.27 22.04
C MET A 201 1.54 12.70 21.72
N PHE A 202 0.62 12.68 22.69
CA PHE A 202 -0.79 12.38 22.46
C PHE A 202 -1.70 13.51 22.94
N MET A 203 -2.77 13.78 22.19
CA MET A 203 -3.86 14.67 22.55
C MET A 203 -5.19 13.92 22.54
N GLY A 204 -5.92 13.94 23.66
CA GLY A 204 -7.29 13.43 23.74
C GLY A 204 -7.63 12.78 25.08
N ASP A 205 -8.67 11.96 25.12
CA ASP A 205 -9.01 11.15 26.30
C ASP A 205 -8.02 9.98 26.44
N LEU A 206 -7.45 9.77 27.63
CA LEU A 206 -6.57 8.64 27.93
C LEU A 206 -7.20 7.28 27.58
N LYS A 207 -8.53 7.11 27.70
CA LYS A 207 -9.19 5.86 27.27
C LYS A 207 -9.05 5.62 25.76
N SER A 208 -8.99 6.70 24.98
CA SER A 208 -8.75 6.60 23.53
C SER A 208 -7.28 6.44 23.18
N LEU A 209 -6.35 6.78 24.07
CA LEU A 209 -4.93 6.47 23.88
C LEU A 209 -4.72 4.95 23.81
N ASP A 210 -5.29 4.19 24.76
CA ASP A 210 -5.19 2.73 24.78
C ASP A 210 -5.76 2.07 23.52
N SER A 211 -6.86 2.61 22.98
CA SER A 211 -7.42 2.10 21.72
C SER A 211 -6.55 2.48 20.52
N LYS A 212 -6.03 3.71 20.47
CA LYS A 212 -5.14 4.18 19.39
C LYS A 212 -3.79 3.49 19.36
N GLN A 213 -3.20 3.22 20.53
CA GLN A 213 -1.96 2.44 20.65
C GLN A 213 -2.16 1.02 20.08
N LYS A 214 -3.36 0.44 20.22
CA LYS A 214 -3.73 -0.83 19.57
C LYS A 214 -3.98 -0.67 18.07
N PHE A 215 -4.75 0.33 17.65
CA PHE A 215 -5.10 0.56 16.24
C PHE A 215 -3.91 0.86 15.34
N ARG A 216 -2.88 1.56 15.84
CA ARG A 216 -1.68 1.87 15.03
C ARG A 216 -0.81 0.66 14.71
N TYR A 217 -0.98 -0.47 15.41
CA TYR A 217 -0.24 -1.70 15.14
C TYR A 217 -1.03 -2.77 14.39
N ASP A 218 -2.35 -2.68 14.40
CA ASP A 218 -3.20 -3.73 13.86
C ASP A 218 -3.81 -3.29 12.52
N MET A 219 -3.08 -3.58 11.44
CA MET A 219 -3.71 -3.68 10.12
C MET A 219 -4.75 -4.79 10.17
N THR A 220 -5.98 -4.41 10.50
CA THR A 220 -7.06 -5.34 10.76
C THR A 220 -7.65 -5.78 9.43
N LEU A 221 -7.63 -7.08 9.17
CA LEU A 221 -8.32 -7.63 8.01
C LEU A 221 -9.82 -7.45 8.18
N TYR A 222 -10.54 -7.28 7.07
CA TYR A 222 -12.00 -7.16 7.05
C TYR A 222 -12.63 -8.24 6.17
N PRO A 223 -12.71 -9.50 6.67
CA PRO A 223 -12.92 -10.67 5.83
C PRO A 223 -14.24 -10.67 5.06
N GLN A 224 -15.29 -10.00 5.56
CA GLN A 224 -16.57 -9.92 4.85
C GLN A 224 -16.49 -9.21 3.48
N PHE A 225 -15.46 -8.41 3.24
CA PHE A 225 -15.23 -7.74 1.96
C PHE A 225 -14.15 -8.43 1.10
N ASN A 226 -13.69 -9.61 1.52
CA ASN A 226 -12.77 -10.41 0.72
C ASN A 226 -13.51 -10.99 -0.48
N HIS A 227 -12.91 -10.81 -1.66
CA HIS A 227 -13.49 -11.28 -2.92
C HIS A 227 -12.49 -12.16 -3.67
N LEU A 228 -12.99 -13.21 -4.32
CA LEU A 228 -12.22 -13.97 -5.31
C LEU A 228 -12.81 -13.65 -6.68
N TYR A 229 -12.05 -12.92 -7.47
CA TYR A 229 -12.45 -12.45 -8.79
C TYR A 229 -12.16 -13.52 -9.83
N VAL A 230 -13.13 -14.39 -10.07
CA VAL A 230 -13.00 -15.47 -11.06
C VAL A 230 -14.34 -15.70 -11.75
N PRO A 231 -14.34 -16.19 -12.99
CA PRO A 231 -15.56 -16.69 -13.61
C PRO A 231 -16.26 -17.68 -12.67
N ASN A 232 -17.58 -17.55 -12.51
CA ASN A 232 -18.43 -18.31 -11.58
C ASN A 232 -18.37 -17.91 -10.09
N LYS A 233 -17.66 -16.84 -9.72
CA LYS A 233 -17.77 -16.21 -8.40
C LYS A 233 -18.07 -14.71 -8.54
N THR A 234 -17.12 -13.86 -8.19
CA THR A 234 -17.23 -12.41 -8.36
C THR A 234 -16.66 -12.06 -9.72
N PHE A 235 -17.52 -11.77 -10.69
CA PHE A 235 -17.11 -11.44 -12.06
C PHE A 235 -18.13 -10.52 -12.72
N TRP A 236 -17.63 -9.56 -13.50
CA TRP A 236 -18.43 -8.71 -14.37
C TRP A 236 -17.60 -8.29 -15.58
N THR A 237 -18.27 -7.95 -16.67
CA THR A 237 -17.66 -7.40 -17.90
C THR A 237 -17.87 -5.90 -17.95
N GLY A 238 -16.86 -5.15 -18.38
CA GLY A 238 -16.91 -3.68 -18.39
C GLY A 238 -16.84 -3.08 -16.99
N THR A 239 -17.39 -1.88 -16.83
CA THR A 239 -17.40 -1.15 -15.56
C THR A 239 -18.28 -1.85 -14.52
N SER A 240 -17.88 -1.78 -13.25
CA SER A 240 -18.63 -2.33 -12.10
C SER A 240 -20.09 -1.90 -12.11
N PRO A 241 -21.05 -2.85 -12.00
CA PRO A 241 -22.49 -2.56 -12.07
C PRO A 241 -23.12 -2.23 -10.70
N ASP A 242 -22.34 -2.07 -9.64
CA ASP A 242 -22.84 -1.94 -8.27
C ASP A 242 -23.35 -0.53 -7.90
N GLY A 243 -23.31 0.42 -8.84
CA GLY A 243 -23.82 1.78 -8.66
C GLY A 243 -23.07 2.62 -7.64
N LEU A 244 -21.94 2.14 -7.11
CA LEU A 244 -21.13 2.88 -6.14
C LEU A 244 -20.36 4.01 -6.83
N ASP A 245 -20.39 5.18 -6.20
CA ASP A 245 -19.66 6.36 -6.66
C ASP A 245 -18.16 6.20 -6.45
N ARG A 246 -17.41 6.26 -7.55
CA ARG A 246 -15.95 6.11 -7.64
C ARG A 246 -15.29 7.29 -8.34
N GLY A 247 -15.86 8.49 -8.22
CA GLY A 247 -15.24 9.71 -8.75
C GLY A 247 -15.17 9.73 -10.27
N ASN A 248 -16.21 9.20 -10.92
CA ASN A 248 -16.31 9.04 -12.38
C ASN A 248 -15.22 8.17 -13.02
N GLN A 249 -14.40 7.47 -12.23
CA GLN A 249 -13.41 6.53 -12.76
C GLN A 249 -14.00 5.10 -12.81
N PRO A 250 -13.89 4.40 -13.95
CA PRO A 250 -14.43 3.07 -14.08
C PRO A 250 -13.64 2.07 -13.22
N TYR A 251 -14.36 1.11 -12.63
CA TYR A 251 -13.75 -0.02 -11.91
C TYR A 251 -14.00 -1.32 -12.66
N TYR A 252 -12.94 -1.88 -13.23
CA TYR A 252 -13.00 -3.13 -13.98
C TYR A 252 -12.72 -4.33 -13.06
N CYS A 253 -13.32 -5.47 -13.38
CA CYS A 253 -13.15 -6.70 -12.61
C CYS A 253 -11.69 -7.18 -12.67
N PRO A 254 -10.97 -7.26 -11.54
CA PRO A 254 -9.59 -7.76 -11.49
C PRO A 254 -9.56 -9.29 -11.55
N THR A 255 -10.01 -9.85 -12.67
CA THR A 255 -10.16 -11.30 -12.88
C THR A 255 -8.83 -12.03 -12.65
N GLY A 256 -8.87 -13.16 -11.94
CA GLY A 256 -7.70 -13.94 -11.55
C GLY A 256 -7.12 -13.55 -10.18
N TRP A 257 -7.62 -12.50 -9.54
CA TRP A 257 -7.11 -12.01 -8.26
C TRP A 257 -8.01 -12.35 -7.08
N LYS A 258 -7.42 -12.45 -5.90
CA LYS A 258 -8.11 -12.50 -4.61
C LYS A 258 -7.81 -11.24 -3.82
N ARG A 259 -8.85 -10.55 -3.34
CA ARG A 259 -8.73 -9.41 -2.45
C ARG A 259 -8.76 -9.85 -0.99
N TYR A 260 -7.80 -9.35 -0.23
CA TYR A 260 -7.81 -9.32 1.24
C TYR A 260 -8.03 -7.87 1.66
N SER A 261 -9.16 -7.60 2.27
CA SER A 261 -9.61 -6.26 2.60
C SER A 261 -9.07 -5.83 3.94
N PHE A 262 -8.84 -4.53 4.09
CA PHE A 262 -8.54 -3.93 5.37
C PHE A 262 -9.76 -3.22 5.94
N TYR A 263 -9.86 -3.27 7.26
CA TYR A 263 -10.74 -2.41 8.01
C TYR A 263 -10.07 -1.04 8.07
N VAL A 264 -10.76 -0.02 7.57
CA VAL A 264 -10.26 1.37 7.54
C VAL A 264 -11.05 2.25 8.50
N THR A 265 -12.38 2.19 8.44
CA THR A 265 -13.30 2.92 9.34
C THR A 265 -14.72 2.33 9.23
N GLU A 266 -15.56 2.55 10.24
CA GLU A 266 -16.98 2.13 10.25
C GLU A 266 -17.81 2.84 9.17
N ASN A 267 -17.57 4.13 8.93
CA ASN A 267 -18.29 4.96 7.95
C ASN A 267 -17.58 5.00 6.57
N PHE A 268 -17.05 3.85 6.13
CA PHE A 268 -16.16 3.77 4.97
C PHE A 268 -16.79 4.36 3.70
N TYR A 269 -18.06 4.05 3.44
CA TYR A 269 -18.71 4.51 2.22
C TYR A 269 -18.90 6.02 2.22
N GLU A 270 -19.40 6.59 3.31
CA GLU A 270 -19.64 8.02 3.48
C GLU A 270 -18.35 8.81 3.36
N LYS A 271 -17.28 8.35 4.02
CA LYS A 271 -15.97 9.02 4.03
C LYS A 271 -15.28 8.99 2.66
N PHE A 272 -15.37 7.86 1.95
CA PHE A 272 -14.64 7.66 0.69
C PHE A 272 -15.55 7.62 -0.54
N LYS A 273 -16.77 8.16 -0.43
CA LYS A 273 -17.69 8.31 -1.56
C LYS A 273 -17.04 9.21 -2.62
N GLY A 274 -17.06 8.78 -3.87
CA GLY A 274 -16.44 9.54 -4.96
C GLY A 274 -14.92 9.39 -5.04
N TRP A 275 -14.29 8.57 -4.19
CA TRP A 275 -12.87 8.26 -4.32
C TRP A 275 -12.65 7.18 -5.37
N CYS A 276 -11.65 7.39 -6.21
CA CYS A 276 -11.30 6.49 -7.30
C CYS A 276 -10.57 5.26 -6.77
N ILE A 277 -10.78 4.09 -7.37
CA ILE A 277 -9.99 2.89 -7.04
C ILE A 277 -8.75 2.84 -7.93
N CYS A 278 -7.59 2.62 -7.32
CA CYS A 278 -6.34 2.42 -8.04
C CYS A 278 -5.52 1.29 -7.41
N TYR A 279 -4.43 0.93 -8.08
CA TYR A 279 -3.51 -0.11 -7.69
C TYR A 279 -2.09 0.42 -7.65
N HIS A 280 -1.32 -0.07 -6.68
CA HIS A 280 0.09 0.23 -6.54
C HIS A 280 0.88 -1.08 -6.49
N GLY A 281 1.71 -1.31 -7.50
CA GLY A 281 2.63 -2.45 -7.51
C GLY A 281 3.79 -2.21 -6.54
N THR A 282 4.19 -3.23 -5.78
CA THR A 282 5.37 -3.14 -4.91
C THR A 282 6.12 -4.47 -4.82
N LYS A 283 7.33 -4.44 -4.27
CA LYS A 283 8.12 -5.63 -3.96
C LYS A 283 7.67 -6.25 -2.63
N PHE A 284 7.88 -7.56 -2.45
CA PHE A 284 7.56 -8.23 -1.19
C PHE A 284 8.30 -7.63 0.00
N SER A 285 9.56 -7.22 -0.18
CA SER A 285 10.36 -6.59 0.86
C SER A 285 9.83 -5.23 1.34
N HIS A 286 8.98 -4.56 0.55
CA HIS A 286 8.41 -3.25 0.87
C HIS A 286 6.92 -3.29 1.22
N GLY A 287 6.24 -4.41 0.93
CA GLY A 287 4.80 -4.54 1.18
C GLY A 287 4.44 -4.21 2.63
N LEU A 288 5.10 -4.85 3.60
CA LEU A 288 4.81 -4.61 5.01
C LEU A 288 5.13 -3.18 5.45
N SER A 289 6.27 -2.61 5.03
CA SER A 289 6.61 -1.22 5.39
C SER A 289 5.60 -0.23 4.82
N ILE A 290 5.12 -0.44 3.59
CA ILE A 290 4.10 0.44 2.99
C ILE A 290 2.78 0.30 3.73
N LEU A 291 2.39 -0.91 4.12
CA LEU A 291 1.15 -1.14 4.85
C LEU A 291 1.16 -0.50 6.25
N LEU A 292 2.31 -0.51 6.93
CA LEU A 292 2.46 0.04 8.28
C LEU A 292 2.78 1.54 8.30
N SER A 293 3.41 2.07 7.26
CA SER A 293 3.94 3.45 7.26
C SER A 293 3.36 4.33 6.15
N GLY A 294 2.65 3.76 5.17
CA GLY A 294 2.11 4.50 4.04
C GLY A 294 3.02 4.52 2.81
N LEU A 295 2.71 5.41 1.85
CA LEU A 295 3.40 5.48 0.55
C LEU A 295 4.34 6.68 0.49
N ALA A 296 5.61 6.44 0.18
CA ALA A 296 6.54 7.51 -0.15
C ALA A 296 6.39 7.92 -1.63
N PRO A 297 6.57 9.21 -1.97
CA PRO A 297 6.65 9.64 -3.36
C PRO A 297 7.78 8.92 -4.10
N ALA A 298 7.61 8.71 -5.41
CA ALA A 298 8.63 8.10 -6.23
C ALA A 298 9.91 8.94 -6.22
N ARG A 299 11.06 8.29 -6.05
CA ARG A 299 12.37 8.96 -6.14
C ARG A 299 12.79 9.24 -7.58
N ILE A 300 12.31 8.40 -8.51
CA ILE A 300 12.55 8.53 -9.94
C ILE A 300 11.18 8.73 -10.57
N ALA A 301 10.95 9.93 -11.07
CA ALA A 301 9.67 10.41 -11.56
C ALA A 301 9.73 10.60 -13.07
N ALA A 302 9.08 9.72 -13.83
CA ALA A 302 9.00 9.86 -15.28
C ALA A 302 8.07 10.99 -15.72
N HIS A 303 7.02 11.25 -14.93
CA HIS A 303 5.94 12.18 -15.26
C HIS A 303 5.74 13.27 -14.18
N GLY A 304 6.70 13.43 -13.26
CA GLY A 304 6.63 14.39 -12.15
C GLY A 304 6.62 13.73 -10.78
N GLN A 305 6.90 14.54 -9.74
CA GLN A 305 7.01 14.06 -8.37
C GLN A 305 5.63 13.70 -7.80
N GLY A 306 5.52 12.55 -7.15
CA GLY A 306 4.27 12.11 -6.53
C GLY A 306 4.23 10.60 -6.29
N ILE A 307 3.07 10.11 -5.88
CA ILE A 307 2.81 8.67 -5.73
C ILE A 307 2.24 8.14 -7.03
N TYR A 308 2.89 7.11 -7.56
CA TYR A 308 2.48 6.48 -8.81
C TYR A 308 1.50 5.35 -8.53
N ALA A 309 0.34 5.40 -9.16
CA ALA A 309 -0.69 4.36 -9.11
C ALA A 309 -1.30 4.17 -10.50
N THR A 310 -2.23 3.23 -10.62
CA THR A 310 -2.90 2.95 -11.89
C THR A 310 -4.30 2.39 -11.66
N PRO A 311 -5.30 2.69 -12.51
CA PRO A 311 -6.58 2.00 -12.47
C PRO A 311 -6.49 0.57 -13.02
N SER A 312 -5.38 0.20 -13.69
CA SER A 312 -5.17 -1.13 -14.27
C SER A 312 -4.36 -2.03 -13.34
N ILE A 313 -5.00 -3.06 -12.81
CA ILE A 313 -4.27 -4.12 -12.10
C ILE A 313 -3.31 -4.86 -13.04
N THR A 314 -3.66 -4.94 -14.33
CA THR A 314 -2.84 -5.55 -15.39
C THR A 314 -1.52 -4.81 -15.55
N TYR A 315 -1.54 -3.48 -15.52
CA TYR A 315 -0.32 -2.65 -15.52
C TYR A 315 0.44 -2.75 -14.18
N ALA A 316 -0.26 -2.61 -13.05
CA ALA A 316 0.35 -2.65 -11.72
C ALA A 316 1.09 -3.97 -11.43
N CYS A 317 0.62 -5.07 -12.02
CA CYS A 317 1.20 -6.40 -11.82
C CYS A 317 2.45 -6.69 -12.68
N HIS A 318 2.89 -5.75 -13.51
CA HIS A 318 4.13 -5.92 -14.27
C HIS A 318 5.34 -6.08 -13.32
N PRO A 319 6.33 -6.97 -13.61
CA PRO A 319 7.46 -7.26 -12.73
C PRO A 319 8.33 -6.07 -12.32
N ARG A 320 8.29 -4.96 -13.09
CA ARG A 320 8.94 -3.70 -12.71
C ARG A 320 8.35 -3.10 -11.43
N TYR A 321 7.03 -3.19 -11.26
CA TYR A 321 6.30 -2.57 -10.16
C TYR A 321 5.97 -3.60 -9.08
N SER A 322 5.46 -4.77 -9.47
CA SER A 322 5.05 -5.83 -8.55
C SER A 322 5.93 -7.07 -8.70
N GLU A 323 6.61 -7.47 -7.64
CA GLU A 323 7.52 -8.62 -7.68
C GLU A 323 6.76 -9.94 -7.87
N VAL A 324 7.23 -10.77 -8.82
CA VAL A 324 6.78 -12.16 -8.94
C VAL A 324 7.70 -13.03 -8.09
N LYS A 325 7.14 -13.73 -7.08
CA LYS A 325 7.91 -14.61 -6.21
C LYS A 325 7.53 -16.06 -6.45
N LYS A 326 8.54 -16.92 -6.67
CA LYS A 326 8.33 -18.37 -6.67
C LYS A 326 8.05 -18.83 -5.24
N ILE A 327 7.00 -19.62 -5.05
CA ILE A 327 6.68 -20.25 -3.77
C ILE A 327 7.71 -21.36 -3.56
N GLU A 328 8.41 -21.32 -2.42
CA GLU A 328 9.37 -22.36 -2.05
C GLU A 328 8.63 -23.65 -1.69
N SER A 329 9.22 -24.80 -2.04
CA SER A 329 8.57 -26.09 -1.79
C SER A 329 8.36 -26.41 -0.31
N SER A 330 9.13 -25.79 0.59
CA SER A 330 8.88 -25.80 2.04
C SER A 330 7.56 -25.14 2.42
N HIS A 331 7.12 -24.12 1.67
CA HIS A 331 5.92 -23.34 1.93
C HIS A 331 4.69 -23.86 1.18
N GLU A 332 4.84 -24.73 0.18
CA GLU A 332 3.72 -25.31 -0.59
C GLU A 332 2.65 -25.93 0.32
N ARG A 333 3.03 -26.55 1.44
CA ARG A 333 2.10 -27.16 2.41
C ARG A 333 1.24 -26.16 3.18
N VAL A 334 1.67 -24.90 3.25
CA VAL A 334 0.97 -23.81 3.97
C VAL A 334 -0.05 -23.13 3.05
N PHE A 335 0.13 -23.23 1.73
CA PHE A 335 -0.84 -22.73 0.77
C PHE A 335 -1.96 -23.75 0.55
N PHE A 336 -3.21 -23.30 0.69
CA PHE A 336 -4.42 -24.13 0.55
C PHE A 336 -4.62 -24.75 -0.84
N LYS A 337 -3.83 -24.36 -1.84
CA LYS A 337 -3.80 -24.92 -3.19
C LYS A 337 -2.37 -24.93 -3.72
N ASN A 338 -2.09 -25.92 -4.57
CA ASN A 338 -0.88 -25.94 -5.38
C ASN A 338 -0.82 -24.65 -6.19
N GLY A 339 0.27 -23.92 -6.02
CA GLY A 339 0.62 -22.73 -6.76
C GLY A 339 2.12 -22.58 -6.64
N ASN A 340 2.77 -22.25 -7.74
CA ASN A 340 4.23 -22.15 -7.80
C ASN A 340 4.70 -20.71 -7.73
N TYR A 341 3.83 -19.74 -8.00
CA TYR A 341 4.15 -18.33 -8.02
C TYR A 341 3.08 -17.53 -7.29
N ILE A 342 3.52 -16.49 -6.60
CA ILE A 342 2.67 -15.52 -5.92
C ILE A 342 3.10 -14.11 -6.32
N GLN A 343 2.12 -13.24 -6.43
CA GLN A 343 2.32 -11.82 -6.64
C GLN A 343 1.23 -11.06 -5.90
N PHE A 344 1.55 -9.86 -5.43
CA PHE A 344 0.55 -8.97 -4.86
C PHE A 344 0.72 -7.52 -5.31
N VAL A 345 -0.40 -6.80 -5.31
CA VAL A 345 -0.46 -5.34 -5.46
C VAL A 345 -1.32 -4.77 -4.35
N LEU A 346 -1.09 -3.52 -3.99
CA LEU A 346 -1.95 -2.80 -3.06
C LEU A 346 -3.16 -2.27 -3.83
N GLN A 347 -4.35 -2.40 -3.26
CA GLN A 347 -5.53 -1.70 -3.75
C GLN A 347 -5.77 -0.47 -2.87
N CYS A 348 -5.80 0.69 -3.51
CA CYS A 348 -5.94 1.96 -2.85
C CYS A 348 -7.22 2.69 -3.28
N ARG A 349 -7.63 3.67 -2.48
CA ARG A 349 -8.56 4.71 -2.89
C ARG A 349 -7.84 6.05 -2.90
N VAL A 350 -8.12 6.87 -3.92
CA VAL A 350 -7.55 8.21 -4.07
C VAL A 350 -8.66 9.24 -4.24
N HIS A 351 -8.50 10.37 -3.58
CA HIS A 351 -9.41 11.49 -3.75
C HIS A 351 -9.23 12.10 -5.16
N PRO A 352 -10.29 12.31 -5.96
CA PRO A 352 -10.15 12.69 -7.37
C PRO A 352 -9.41 14.02 -7.57
N ASN A 353 -9.57 14.98 -6.65
CA ASN A 353 -8.90 16.29 -6.73
C ASN A 353 -7.39 16.23 -6.44
N ASN A 354 -6.85 15.08 -6.04
CA ASN A 354 -5.43 14.90 -5.74
C ASN A 354 -4.69 14.10 -6.80
N MET A 355 -5.36 13.74 -7.91
CA MET A 355 -4.69 13.21 -9.10
C MET A 355 -4.15 14.38 -9.91
N ILE A 356 -2.86 14.69 -9.75
CA ILE A 356 -2.22 15.85 -10.41
C ILE A 356 -1.95 15.61 -11.88
N ASN A 357 -1.72 14.34 -12.27
CA ASN A 357 -1.51 13.98 -13.66
C ASN A 357 -2.06 12.59 -13.95
N ILE A 358 -2.60 12.43 -15.16
CA ILE A 358 -2.97 11.15 -15.76
C ILE A 358 -2.20 11.08 -17.07
N ASP A 359 -1.32 10.11 -17.19
CA ASP A 359 -0.34 10.05 -18.27
C ASP A 359 -0.21 8.63 -18.83
N ARG A 360 0.65 8.53 -19.84
CA ARG A 360 0.96 7.30 -20.53
C ARG A 360 1.80 6.33 -19.68
N GLU A 361 1.80 5.09 -20.12
CA GLU A 361 2.67 4.05 -19.60
C GLU A 361 4.17 4.38 -19.72
N THR A 362 4.96 3.96 -18.74
CA THR A 362 6.41 4.20 -18.64
C THR A 362 7.27 2.98 -19.02
N LEU A 363 6.64 1.91 -19.54
CA LEU A 363 7.28 0.66 -19.94
C LEU A 363 7.62 0.58 -21.44
N LYS A 364 7.23 1.61 -22.19
CA LYS A 364 7.33 1.75 -23.66
C LYS A 364 6.66 0.60 -24.42
N ALA A 365 5.60 0.05 -23.85
CA ALA A 365 4.72 -0.92 -24.51
C ALA A 365 3.68 -0.24 -25.43
N SER A 366 3.98 0.95 -25.97
CA SER A 366 3.08 1.74 -26.83
C SER A 366 2.53 1.00 -28.06
N ALA A 367 3.21 -0.04 -28.55
CA ALA A 367 2.79 -0.85 -29.69
C ALA A 367 1.65 -1.84 -29.35
N THR A 368 1.43 -2.14 -28.07
CA THR A 368 0.44 -3.13 -27.64
C THR A 368 -0.47 -2.59 -26.55
N LYS A 369 -1.73 -3.00 -26.62
CA LYS A 369 -2.71 -2.65 -25.59
C LYS A 369 -2.37 -3.37 -24.28
N ILE A 370 -2.08 -2.61 -23.23
CA ILE A 370 -1.72 -3.15 -21.90
C ILE A 370 -2.95 -3.73 -21.18
N ASP A 371 -4.04 -2.98 -21.19
CA ASP A 371 -5.31 -3.35 -20.57
C ASP A 371 -6.44 -3.13 -21.57
N SER A 372 -7.31 -4.11 -21.77
CA SER A 372 -8.38 -3.98 -22.76
C SER A 372 -9.36 -2.84 -22.47
N ASN A 373 -9.45 -2.40 -21.21
CA ASN A 373 -10.42 -1.41 -20.77
C ASN A 373 -9.83 0.00 -20.55
N ILE A 374 -8.51 0.13 -20.47
CA ILE A 374 -7.83 1.39 -20.13
C ILE A 374 -6.83 1.74 -21.24
N ASN A 375 -6.86 2.98 -21.72
CA ASN A 375 -5.92 3.42 -22.75
C ASN A 375 -4.51 3.60 -22.18
N ASN A 376 -3.50 3.23 -22.97
CA ASN A 376 -2.10 3.29 -22.56
C ASN A 376 -1.65 4.73 -22.27
N ASP A 377 -2.32 5.76 -22.79
CA ASP A 377 -2.05 7.18 -22.57
C ASP A 377 -2.70 7.76 -21.31
N ALA A 378 -3.49 6.95 -20.59
CA ALA A 378 -4.19 7.34 -19.37
C ALA A 378 -4.09 6.29 -18.25
N ILE A 379 -3.09 5.39 -18.34
CA ILE A 379 -2.97 4.23 -17.46
C ILE A 379 -2.14 4.52 -16.21
N GLU A 380 -1.34 5.58 -16.19
CA GLU A 380 -0.50 5.95 -15.05
C GLU A 380 -1.04 7.20 -14.38
N TRP A 381 -1.30 7.12 -13.07
CA TRP A 381 -1.81 8.21 -12.26
C TRP A 381 -0.73 8.69 -11.30
N ILE A 382 -0.55 10.01 -11.24
CA ILE A 382 0.34 10.65 -10.28
C ILE A 382 -0.52 11.35 -9.25
N ILE A 383 -0.34 10.95 -8.00
CA ILE A 383 -1.09 11.44 -6.86
C ILE A 383 -0.22 12.43 -6.11
N ASP A 384 -0.79 13.59 -5.81
CA ASP A 384 -0.15 14.63 -5.04
C ASP A 384 0.20 14.13 -3.64
N ALA A 385 1.48 14.26 -3.29
CA ALA A 385 1.99 13.96 -1.97
C ALA A 385 1.88 15.15 -1.01
N GLN A 386 1.39 16.31 -1.46
CA GLN A 386 1.22 17.52 -0.66
C GLN A 386 2.50 17.90 0.08
N GLU A 387 3.63 17.83 -0.62
CA GLU A 387 4.98 18.09 -0.07
C GLU A 387 5.42 17.13 1.05
N LYS A 388 4.62 16.10 1.38
CA LYS A 388 4.97 15.10 2.38
C LYS A 388 5.98 14.10 1.80
N SER A 389 6.99 13.77 2.61
CA SER A 389 7.96 12.70 2.31
C SER A 389 7.35 11.29 2.39
N LEU A 390 6.20 11.17 3.05
CA LEU A 390 5.48 9.93 3.29
C LEU A 390 3.98 10.23 3.47
N MET A 391 3.14 9.55 2.70
CA MET A 391 1.68 9.61 2.82
C MET A 391 1.19 8.49 3.73
N ASP A 392 0.98 8.80 5.00
CA ASP A 392 0.43 7.88 5.99
C ASP A 392 -1.01 7.50 5.63
N PHE A 393 -1.32 6.20 5.60
CA PHE A 393 -2.69 5.73 5.36
C PHE A 393 -3.63 5.97 6.54
N ASN A 394 -3.09 6.25 7.73
CA ASN A 394 -3.85 6.57 8.94
C ASN A 394 -4.13 8.07 9.09
N ASP A 395 -3.49 8.93 8.29
CA ASP A 395 -3.77 10.36 8.29
C ASP A 395 -5.21 10.58 7.80
N PRO A 396 -6.11 11.18 8.61
CA PRO A 396 -7.49 11.44 8.20
C PRO A 396 -7.60 12.35 6.97
N ASN A 397 -6.55 13.14 6.70
CA ASN A 397 -6.43 14.04 5.55
C ASN A 397 -5.58 13.45 4.41
N SER A 398 -5.19 12.17 4.51
CA SER A 398 -4.41 11.52 3.46
C SER A 398 -5.16 11.54 2.13
N THR A 399 -4.48 11.87 1.05
CA THR A 399 -5.07 11.92 -0.30
C THR A 399 -5.24 10.54 -0.92
N ILE A 400 -4.59 9.53 -0.32
CA ILE A 400 -4.62 8.13 -0.72
C ILE A 400 -4.66 7.23 0.51
N ILE A 401 -5.49 6.20 0.47
CA ILE A 401 -5.56 5.17 1.51
C ILE A 401 -5.43 3.76 0.92
N CYS A 402 -4.79 2.84 1.64
CA CYS A 402 -4.79 1.43 1.27
C CYS A 402 -6.02 0.71 1.85
N THR A 403 -6.80 0.07 0.99
CA THR A 403 -8.06 -0.59 1.38
C THR A 403 -7.97 -2.11 1.35
N GLY A 404 -6.86 -2.64 0.84
CA GLY A 404 -6.61 -4.08 0.80
C GLY A 404 -5.39 -4.45 -0.04
N ILE A 405 -5.11 -5.75 -0.05
CA ILE A 405 -4.11 -6.37 -0.92
C ILE A 405 -4.83 -7.24 -1.94
N MET A 406 -4.44 -7.11 -3.21
CA MET A 406 -4.80 -8.05 -4.25
C MET A 406 -3.68 -9.07 -4.39
N VAL A 407 -4.00 -10.36 -4.27
CA VAL A 407 -3.05 -11.47 -4.40
C VAL A 407 -3.48 -12.36 -5.55
N ARG A 408 -2.55 -12.74 -6.41
CA ARG A 408 -2.73 -13.85 -7.35
C ARG A 408 -1.72 -14.94 -7.08
N VAL A 409 -2.17 -16.18 -7.22
CA VAL A 409 -1.36 -17.40 -7.08
C VAL A 409 -1.55 -18.22 -8.33
N THR A 410 -0.46 -18.64 -8.97
CA THR A 410 -0.47 -19.32 -10.27
C THR A 410 0.46 -20.53 -10.28
N ASP A 411 0.11 -21.55 -11.06
CA ASP A 411 0.95 -22.74 -11.26
C ASP A 411 2.17 -22.45 -12.15
N ASN A 412 2.02 -21.51 -13.07
CA ASN A 412 3.06 -21.07 -13.98
C ASN A 412 3.48 -19.64 -13.69
N HIS A 413 4.62 -19.21 -14.23
CA HIS A 413 5.05 -17.83 -14.10
C HIS A 413 3.94 -16.89 -14.65
N PRO A 414 3.51 -15.84 -13.91
CA PRO A 414 2.40 -14.98 -14.32
C PRO A 414 2.57 -14.31 -15.69
N GLY A 415 3.81 -14.14 -16.17
CA GLY A 415 4.07 -13.65 -17.53
C GLY A 415 3.55 -14.55 -18.65
N LEU A 416 3.12 -15.79 -18.33
CA LEU A 416 2.50 -16.72 -19.27
C LEU A 416 0.97 -16.61 -19.32
N LEU A 417 0.39 -15.77 -18.47
CA LEU A 417 -1.04 -15.50 -18.51
C LEU A 417 -1.39 -14.67 -19.76
N PRO A 418 -2.56 -14.90 -20.39
CA PRO A 418 -2.99 -14.14 -21.55
C PRO A 418 -2.94 -12.62 -21.33
N GLU A 419 -3.38 -12.13 -20.17
CA GLU A 419 -3.38 -10.71 -19.82
C GLU A 419 -1.98 -10.13 -19.57
N SER A 420 -0.95 -10.97 -19.48
CA SER A 420 0.44 -10.57 -19.25
C SER A 420 1.32 -10.70 -20.49
N GLN A 421 0.75 -11.07 -21.65
CA GLN A 421 1.51 -11.22 -22.90
C GLN A 421 2.25 -9.94 -23.33
N TRP A 422 1.67 -8.76 -23.07
CA TRP A 422 2.31 -7.48 -23.39
C TRP A 422 3.63 -7.24 -22.63
N TRP A 423 3.92 -7.99 -21.55
CA TRP A 423 5.17 -7.86 -20.80
C TRP A 423 6.39 -8.11 -21.70
N TYR A 424 6.27 -8.99 -22.69
CA TYR A 424 7.34 -9.32 -23.63
C TYR A 424 7.66 -8.19 -24.61
N GLU A 425 6.77 -7.20 -24.73
CA GLU A 425 6.96 -6.05 -25.61
C GLU A 425 7.45 -4.81 -24.84
N SER A 426 7.41 -4.85 -23.50
CA SER A 426 8.00 -3.81 -22.67
C SER A 426 9.53 -3.82 -22.72
N HIS A 427 10.17 -2.66 -22.49
CA HIS A 427 11.64 -2.50 -22.54
C HIS A 427 12.48 -3.39 -21.61
N LEU A 428 11.86 -4.25 -20.78
CA LEU A 428 12.62 -5.27 -20.05
C LEU A 428 13.23 -6.34 -20.96
N CYS A 429 12.86 -6.41 -22.24
CA CYS A 429 13.50 -7.28 -23.23
C CYS A 429 14.87 -6.78 -23.75
N ASP A 430 15.29 -5.54 -23.44
CA ASP A 430 16.67 -5.11 -23.74
C ASP A 430 17.70 -5.75 -22.76
N ASN A 431 17.24 -6.32 -21.65
CA ASN A 431 18.06 -7.21 -20.83
C ASN A 431 17.92 -8.65 -21.36
N GLN A 432 19.02 -9.21 -21.88
CA GLN A 432 19.16 -10.59 -22.39
C GLN A 432 18.44 -11.69 -21.57
N ALA A 433 18.19 -11.48 -20.27
CA ALA A 433 17.53 -12.44 -19.39
C ALA A 433 16.04 -12.70 -19.73
N CYS A 434 15.27 -11.69 -20.19
CA CYS A 434 13.86 -11.90 -20.57
C CYS A 434 13.73 -12.57 -21.94
N CYS A 435 14.61 -12.23 -22.90
CA CYS A 435 14.63 -12.83 -24.23
C CYS A 435 14.90 -14.34 -24.20
N ILE A 436 15.68 -14.85 -23.24
CA ILE A 436 15.92 -16.29 -23.11
C ILE A 436 14.65 -17.04 -22.67
N LEU A 437 13.82 -16.43 -21.81
CA LEU A 437 12.53 -17.00 -21.43
C LEU A 437 11.52 -16.97 -22.60
N GLY A 438 11.44 -15.87 -23.34
CA GLY A 438 10.60 -15.77 -24.54
C GLY A 438 11.00 -16.75 -25.64
N ALA A 439 12.29 -16.83 -25.98
CA ALA A 439 12.80 -17.76 -26.99
C ALA A 439 12.68 -19.23 -26.57
N ALA A 440 12.92 -19.55 -25.30
CA ALA A 440 12.70 -20.90 -24.79
C ALA A 440 11.21 -21.29 -24.83
N LEU A 441 10.29 -20.38 -24.51
CA LEU A 441 8.85 -20.67 -24.55
C LEU A 441 8.27 -20.82 -25.95
N VAL A 442 8.68 -19.99 -26.91
CA VAL A 442 8.33 -20.20 -28.32
C VAL A 442 8.86 -21.56 -28.77
N GLY A 443 10.09 -21.93 -28.39
CA GLY A 443 10.66 -23.25 -28.65
C GLY A 443 9.88 -24.40 -28.00
N PHE A 444 9.47 -24.28 -26.73
CA PHE A 444 8.81 -25.35 -25.97
C PHE A 444 7.33 -25.53 -26.32
N VAL A 445 6.62 -24.47 -26.72
CA VAL A 445 5.21 -24.57 -27.14
C VAL A 445 5.10 -24.94 -28.62
N ALA A 446 6.02 -24.46 -29.46
CA ALA A 446 6.06 -24.84 -30.87
C ALA A 446 6.62 -26.25 -31.09
N ALA A 447 7.59 -26.73 -30.30
CA ALA A 447 8.21 -28.04 -30.55
C ALA A 447 7.22 -29.22 -30.57
N PRO A 448 6.23 -29.35 -29.65
CA PRO A 448 5.21 -30.40 -29.74
C PRO A 448 4.29 -30.24 -30.95
N LEU A 449 3.94 -28.99 -31.31
CA LEU A 449 3.11 -28.69 -32.48
C LEU A 449 3.84 -29.09 -33.76
N TRP A 450 5.11 -28.70 -33.90
CA TRP A 450 5.97 -29.04 -35.04
C TRP A 450 6.29 -30.54 -35.09
N ALA A 451 6.50 -31.21 -33.95
CA ALA A 451 6.72 -32.65 -33.88
C ALA A 451 5.44 -33.43 -34.28
N SER A 452 4.26 -32.99 -33.84
CA SER A 452 2.98 -33.59 -34.26
C SER A 452 2.68 -33.36 -35.74
N GLN A 453 3.00 -32.17 -36.26
CA GLN A 453 2.89 -31.86 -37.69
C GLN A 453 3.88 -32.68 -38.53
N ALA A 454 5.13 -32.82 -38.09
CA ALA A 454 6.12 -33.65 -38.77
C ALA A 454 5.73 -35.14 -38.76
N ALA A 455 5.18 -35.64 -37.65
CA ALA A 455 4.66 -37.00 -37.56
C ALA A 455 3.43 -37.21 -38.46
N TYR A 456 2.55 -36.22 -38.57
CA TYR A 456 1.40 -36.25 -39.47
C TYR A 456 1.82 -36.26 -40.95
N LEU A 457 2.77 -35.38 -41.33
CA LEU A 457 3.35 -35.35 -42.67
C LEU A 457 4.09 -36.65 -43.00
N GLY A 458 4.80 -37.24 -42.03
CA GLY A 458 5.42 -38.55 -42.18
C GLY A 458 4.41 -39.67 -42.47
N ARG A 459 3.23 -39.63 -41.83
CA ARG A 459 2.13 -40.59 -42.10
C ARG A 459 1.50 -40.37 -43.47
N ILE A 460 1.31 -39.12 -43.89
CA ILE A 460 0.83 -38.80 -45.25
C ILE A 460 1.83 -39.28 -46.30
N ALA A 461 3.13 -39.01 -46.12
CA ALA A 461 4.17 -39.44 -47.03
C ALA A 461 4.28 -40.97 -47.12
N HIS A 462 4.17 -41.67 -45.97
CA HIS A 462 4.16 -43.12 -45.93
C HIS A 462 2.92 -43.72 -46.61
N TYR A 463 1.74 -43.13 -46.35
CA TYR A 463 0.50 -43.52 -47.01
C TYR A 463 0.59 -43.32 -48.53
N TYR A 464 1.10 -42.17 -48.99
CA TYR A 464 1.29 -41.88 -50.41
C TYR A 464 2.28 -42.84 -51.08
N ALA A 465 3.37 -43.20 -50.39
CA ALA A 465 4.33 -44.19 -50.88
C ALA A 465 3.72 -45.59 -51.03
N GLN A 466 2.75 -45.96 -50.18
CA GLN A 466 2.07 -47.25 -50.23
C GLN A 466 0.92 -47.30 -51.26
N HIS A 467 0.32 -46.16 -51.62
CA HIS A 467 -0.91 -46.10 -52.41
C HIS A 467 -0.72 -45.39 -53.76
N LYS A 468 0.51 -45.37 -54.28
CA LYS A 468 0.98 -44.61 -55.46
C LYS A 468 0.22 -44.83 -56.78
N HIS A 469 -0.74 -45.76 -56.83
CA HIS A 469 -1.54 -46.08 -58.01
C HIS A 469 -3.04 -45.90 -57.86
N GLN A 470 -3.54 -45.30 -56.78
CA GLN A 470 -4.98 -45.05 -56.63
C GLN A 470 -5.27 -43.65 -56.07
N THR A 471 -5.98 -42.87 -56.90
CA THR A 471 -6.84 -41.69 -56.65
C THR A 471 -6.29 -40.25 -56.74
N PRO A 472 -7.06 -39.29 -57.33
CA PRO A 472 -6.74 -37.86 -57.43
C PRO A 472 -7.01 -37.02 -56.17
N GLU A 473 -7.56 -37.60 -55.11
CA GLU A 473 -8.10 -36.85 -53.96
C GLU A 473 -7.03 -36.19 -53.06
N VAL A 474 -5.77 -36.63 -53.15
CA VAL A 474 -4.65 -36.11 -52.34
C VAL A 474 -4.27 -34.66 -52.71
N TYR A 475 -4.57 -34.20 -53.92
CA TYR A 475 -4.26 -32.83 -54.35
C TYR A 475 -5.11 -31.76 -53.65
N VAL A 476 -6.32 -32.11 -53.20
CA VAL A 476 -7.24 -31.16 -52.55
C VAL A 476 -6.71 -30.78 -51.16
N SER A 477 -6.18 -31.73 -50.40
CA SER A 477 -5.64 -31.48 -49.05
C SER A 477 -4.36 -30.63 -49.04
N LEU A 478 -3.50 -30.78 -50.06
CA LEU A 478 -2.30 -29.94 -50.23
C LEU A 478 -2.66 -28.51 -50.70
N PHE A 479 -3.75 -28.34 -51.44
CA PHE A 479 -4.23 -27.04 -51.91
C PHE A 479 -4.79 -26.18 -50.76
N PHE A 480 -5.60 -26.77 -49.87
CA PHE A 480 -6.09 -26.07 -48.67
C PHE A 480 -4.98 -25.71 -47.67
N TRP A 481 -3.90 -26.49 -47.63
CA TRP A 481 -2.74 -26.19 -46.79
C TRP A 481 -1.97 -24.96 -47.24
N ASN A 482 -1.72 -24.80 -48.55
CA ASN A 482 -1.09 -23.59 -49.07
C ASN A 482 -1.94 -22.32 -48.86
N LEU A 483 -3.27 -22.46 -48.84
CA LEU A 483 -4.19 -21.36 -48.54
C LEU A 483 -4.15 -20.96 -47.05
N LEU A 484 -3.91 -21.90 -46.14
CA LEU A 484 -3.82 -21.67 -44.70
C LEU A 484 -2.44 -21.17 -44.24
N CYS A 485 -1.38 -21.39 -45.03
CA CYS A 485 -0.06 -20.81 -44.76
C CYS A 485 0.11 -19.39 -45.33
N TYR A 486 -0.85 -18.92 -46.14
CA TYR A 486 -0.87 -17.58 -46.73
C TYR A 486 -1.79 -16.59 -46.00
N LEU A 487 -2.58 -17.08 -45.04
CA LEU A 487 -3.40 -16.32 -44.09
C LEU A 487 -2.77 -16.40 -42.72
#